data_AF-A0A661N135-F1
#
_entry.id   AF-A0A661N135-F1
#
_cell.length_a   1.000
_cell.length_b   1.000
_cell.length_c   1.000
_cell.angle_alpha   90.00
_cell.angle_beta   90.00
_cell.angle_gamma   90.00
#
_symmetry.space_group_name_H-M   'P 1'
#
loop_
_entity.id
_entity.type
_entity.pdbx_description
1 polymer ?
#
loop_
_entity_poly.entity_id
_entity_poly.type
_entity_poly.pdbx_seq_one_letter_code
_entity_poly.pdbx_strand_id
1 'polypeptide(L)'
;VNENCFLYFWPMLFDNNGQPRMAIAKSDSDDALHQASEEYWYWGFETCAEGTGDCGIEDLGSQTIAIADHSGVAHIYQWIDYGIFRYEGLYPGIQALSTVIFWQDGTEWNCGNCFVPPIGGGANVTYDTQNSLTDHYDTSMCISGSQDSPTMWAKSVINHEFGHWVMASYTKSPGEGGVHYVNAPSRPGLAYSEGWATFVGQSQISKSPSDNDSIYFTKKNGTTFWVDIGAINYSGGALEGPDPNGPIDQEINENYVSAMFWSFWASTNAKTPQGLGEAPVADTMRSQRLLGTQNRGYHTVDFIDYLDAMKCGGFATQAQIDAVTSDVGFPWDNNELCP
;
A
#
# COMPACT_ATOMS: atom_id res chain seq x y z
N VAL A 1 3.26 33.58 -35.77
CA VAL A 1 3.24 33.03 -34.41
C VAL A 1 3.78 31.63 -34.58
N ASN A 2 4.98 31.35 -34.08
CA ASN A 2 5.46 29.97 -34.06
C ASN A 2 4.63 29.28 -32.99
N GLU A 3 3.74 28.39 -33.40
CA GLU A 3 2.99 27.58 -32.46
C GLU A 3 3.95 26.49 -31.98
N ASN A 4 4.44 26.63 -30.75
CA ASN A 4 5.18 25.56 -30.10
C ASN A 4 4.16 24.48 -29.76
N CYS A 5 4.35 23.27 -30.28
CA CYS A 5 3.59 22.10 -29.86
C CYS A 5 4.32 21.40 -28.71
N PHE A 6 3.53 20.91 -27.75
CA PHE A 6 4.02 20.20 -26.57
C PHE A 6 3.29 18.86 -26.44
N LEU A 7 4.04 17.82 -26.10
CA LEU A 7 3.51 16.58 -25.56
C LEU A 7 3.56 16.67 -24.04
N TYR A 8 2.44 16.41 -23.39
CA TYR A 8 2.37 16.40 -21.93
C TYR A 8 2.17 14.99 -21.40
N PHE A 9 2.86 14.68 -20.31
CA PHE A 9 2.68 13.45 -19.55
C PHE A 9 2.15 13.79 -18.16
N TRP A 10 0.99 13.22 -17.83
CA TRP A 10 0.39 13.25 -16.49
C TRP A 10 0.41 11.83 -15.90
N PRO A 11 0.96 11.63 -14.69
CA PRO A 11 0.94 10.35 -13.99
C PRO A 11 -0.46 10.10 -13.42
N MET A 12 -1.39 9.72 -14.29
CA MET A 12 -2.80 9.51 -13.98
C MET A 12 -3.33 8.21 -14.59
N LEU A 13 -4.35 7.64 -13.97
CA LEU A 13 -5.14 6.52 -14.50
C LEU A 13 -6.61 6.91 -14.52
N PHE A 14 -7.29 6.49 -15.59
CA PHE A 14 -8.72 6.72 -15.78
C PHE A 14 -9.49 5.41 -15.76
N ASP A 15 -10.77 5.46 -15.39
CA ASP A 15 -11.71 4.35 -15.54
C ASP A 15 -12.22 4.26 -16.99
N ASN A 16 -13.06 3.24 -17.25
CA ASN A 16 -13.67 3.05 -18.56
C ASN A 16 -14.65 4.18 -18.97
N ASN A 17 -15.01 5.07 -18.04
CA ASN A 17 -15.86 6.24 -18.28
C ASN A 17 -15.04 7.53 -18.41
N GLY A 18 -13.70 7.43 -18.39
CA GLY A 18 -12.80 8.58 -18.44
C GLY A 18 -12.75 9.39 -17.15
N GLN A 19 -13.22 8.86 -16.02
CA GLN A 19 -13.06 9.48 -14.70
C GLN A 19 -11.70 9.13 -14.11
N PRO A 20 -11.00 10.08 -13.46
CA PRO A 20 -9.72 9.78 -12.83
C PRO A 20 -9.91 8.80 -11.66
N ARG A 21 -9.07 7.77 -11.61
CA ARG A 21 -9.04 6.76 -10.53
C ARG A 21 -7.79 6.86 -9.69
N MET A 22 -6.69 7.26 -10.30
CA MET A 22 -5.43 7.51 -9.63
C MET A 22 -4.74 8.71 -10.25
N ALA A 23 -4.14 9.56 -9.42
CA ALA A 23 -3.28 10.64 -9.87
C ALA A 23 -2.20 10.95 -8.84
N ILE A 24 -1.15 11.65 -9.28
CA ILE A 24 -0.20 12.28 -8.37
C ILE A 24 -0.35 13.79 -8.46
N ALA A 25 -0.54 14.43 -7.31
CA ALA A 25 -0.72 15.86 -7.17
C ALA A 25 0.39 16.49 -6.31
N LYS A 26 0.61 17.79 -6.52
CA LYS A 26 1.51 18.56 -5.67
C LYS A 26 0.89 18.76 -4.29
N SER A 27 1.72 18.76 -3.25
CA SER A 27 1.26 19.04 -1.89
C SER A 27 1.20 20.55 -1.64
N ASP A 28 0.05 21.08 -1.24
CA ASP A 28 -0.11 22.48 -0.83
C ASP A 28 0.16 22.69 0.68
N SER A 29 0.28 21.60 1.43
CA SER A 29 0.52 21.56 2.88
C SER A 29 1.31 20.30 3.26
N ASP A 30 1.94 20.33 4.44
CA ASP A 30 2.56 19.18 5.12
C ASP A 30 1.60 18.49 6.12
N ASP A 31 0.38 19.00 6.28
CA ASP A 31 -0.67 18.36 7.06
C ASP A 31 -1.37 17.31 6.20
N ALA A 32 -1.24 16.03 6.55
CA ALA A 32 -1.89 14.95 5.82
C ALA A 32 -3.43 15.01 5.88
N LEU A 33 -4.00 15.74 6.84
CA LEU A 33 -5.44 16.01 6.91
C LEU A 33 -5.87 17.17 5.99
N HIS A 34 -4.91 17.92 5.44
CA HIS A 34 -5.15 18.90 4.40
C HIS A 34 -5.20 18.21 3.03
N GLN A 35 -6.37 17.65 2.71
CA GLN A 35 -6.59 16.81 1.53
C GLN A 35 -6.95 17.63 0.28
N ALA A 36 -6.16 18.64 -0.06
CA ALA A 36 -6.40 19.49 -1.22
C ALA A 36 -5.12 19.84 -1.98
N SER A 37 -5.26 20.01 -3.30
CA SER A 37 -4.23 20.53 -4.19
C SER A 37 -4.85 21.39 -5.29
N GLU A 38 -4.11 22.38 -5.78
CA GLU A 38 -4.47 23.13 -7.00
C GLU A 38 -3.75 22.62 -8.26
N GLU A 39 -2.91 21.59 -8.17
CA GLU A 39 -2.09 21.17 -9.31
C GLU A 39 -1.73 19.68 -9.34
N TYR A 40 -1.96 19.03 -10.48
CA TYR A 40 -1.38 17.72 -10.78
C TYR A 40 0.10 17.84 -11.14
N TRP A 41 0.86 16.77 -10.88
CA TRP A 41 2.19 16.66 -11.49
C TRP A 41 2.07 16.43 -13.00
N TYR A 42 2.96 17.06 -13.77
CA TYR A 42 3.09 16.81 -15.20
C TYR A 42 4.48 17.18 -15.71
N TRP A 43 4.81 16.68 -16.90
CA TRP A 43 5.98 17.10 -17.67
C TRP A 43 5.55 17.47 -19.09
N GLY A 44 6.12 18.54 -19.63
CA GLY A 44 5.93 18.95 -21.02
C GLY A 44 7.22 18.73 -21.81
N PHE A 45 7.09 18.09 -22.98
CA PHE A 45 8.17 17.86 -23.93
C PHE A 45 7.87 18.63 -25.20
N GLU A 46 8.79 19.49 -25.63
CA GLU A 46 8.63 20.25 -26.86
C GLU A 46 8.74 19.29 -28.07
N THR A 47 7.78 19.39 -28.99
CA THR A 47 7.67 18.45 -30.13
C THR A 47 8.15 19.05 -31.44
N CYS A 48 8.71 20.27 -31.44
CA CYS A 48 9.18 20.93 -32.65
C CYS A 48 10.63 21.41 -32.42
N ALA A 49 11.50 21.23 -33.41
CA ALA A 49 12.85 21.78 -33.34
C ALA A 49 12.78 23.32 -33.27
N GLU A 50 13.40 23.89 -32.24
CA GLU A 50 13.37 25.33 -31.94
C GLU A 50 13.67 26.15 -33.22
N GLY A 51 12.72 27.01 -33.62
CA GLY A 51 12.88 27.92 -34.76
C GLY A 51 12.57 27.36 -36.15
N THR A 52 12.16 26.09 -36.28
CA THR A 52 11.80 25.50 -37.59
C THR A 52 10.32 25.62 -37.96
N GLY A 53 9.43 25.67 -36.96
CA GLY A 53 7.97 25.73 -37.17
C GLY A 53 7.39 24.48 -37.85
N ASP A 54 8.17 23.40 -37.96
CA ASP A 54 7.75 22.13 -38.56
C ASP A 54 7.40 21.16 -37.43
N CYS A 55 6.12 21.10 -37.07
CA CYS A 55 5.60 20.25 -35.99
C CYS A 55 5.02 18.95 -36.58
N GLY A 56 5.84 18.24 -37.35
CA GLY A 56 5.47 16.97 -37.98
C GLY A 56 5.17 15.84 -36.98
N ILE A 57 4.77 14.68 -37.49
CA ILE A 57 4.72 13.45 -36.68
C ILE A 57 6.17 13.01 -36.44
N GLU A 58 6.78 13.54 -35.39
CA GLU A 58 8.14 13.21 -34.98
C GLU A 58 8.13 12.18 -33.85
N ASP A 59 8.95 11.14 -33.99
CA ASP A 59 9.32 10.29 -32.87
C ASP A 59 10.21 11.12 -31.94
N LEU A 60 9.70 11.48 -30.77
CA LEU A 60 10.44 12.24 -29.76
C LEU A 60 11.60 11.42 -29.15
N GLY A 61 11.68 10.12 -29.46
CA GLY A 61 12.65 9.21 -28.87
C GLY A 61 12.42 9.00 -27.38
N SER A 62 13.43 8.46 -26.70
CA SER A 62 13.38 8.28 -25.25
C SER A 62 13.59 9.62 -24.54
N GLN A 63 12.56 10.03 -23.80
CA GLN A 63 12.64 11.17 -22.90
C GLN A 63 13.12 10.72 -21.51
N THR A 64 14.01 11.50 -20.89
CA THR A 64 14.52 11.22 -19.54
C THR A 64 14.02 12.29 -18.60
N ILE A 65 13.35 11.88 -17.52
CA ILE A 65 13.00 12.77 -16.41
C ILE A 65 14.10 12.61 -15.36
N ALA A 66 14.89 13.66 -15.11
CA ALA A 66 15.96 13.57 -14.12
C ALA A 66 15.43 13.72 -12.69
N ILE A 67 16.29 13.52 -11.70
CA ILE A 67 15.95 13.83 -10.29
C ILE A 67 15.64 15.32 -10.13
N ALA A 68 16.41 16.19 -10.81
CA ALA A 68 16.17 17.63 -10.82
C ALA A 68 14.81 18.02 -11.43
N ASP A 69 14.23 17.14 -12.24
CA ASP A 69 12.91 17.29 -12.86
C ASP A 69 11.86 16.44 -12.14
N HIS A 70 12.09 16.11 -10.87
CA HIS A 70 11.12 15.45 -9.99
C HIS A 70 10.73 14.00 -10.40
N SER A 71 11.68 13.22 -10.93
CA SER A 71 11.46 11.81 -11.28
C SER A 71 10.93 10.89 -10.16
N GLY A 72 10.97 11.34 -8.89
CA GLY A 72 10.33 10.64 -7.77
C GLY A 72 8.82 10.42 -8.00
N VAL A 73 8.14 11.36 -8.66
CA VAL A 73 6.74 11.24 -9.08
C VAL A 73 6.53 10.05 -9.99
N ALA A 74 7.38 9.90 -11.03
CA ALA A 74 7.28 8.79 -11.97
C ALA A 74 7.53 7.44 -11.29
N HIS A 75 8.44 7.40 -10.30
CA HIS A 75 8.71 6.19 -9.53
C HIS A 75 7.52 5.80 -8.62
N ILE A 76 6.88 6.77 -7.95
CA ILE A 76 5.64 6.53 -7.20
C ILE A 76 4.56 5.99 -8.14
N TYR A 77 4.33 6.68 -9.26
CA TYR A 77 3.31 6.31 -10.25
C TYR A 77 3.46 4.87 -10.72
N GLN A 78 4.68 4.48 -11.10
CA GLN A 78 4.97 3.14 -11.59
C GLN A 78 4.58 2.04 -10.59
N TRP A 79 4.86 2.25 -9.30
CA TRP A 79 4.53 1.26 -8.26
C TRP A 79 3.04 1.21 -7.97
N ILE A 80 2.36 2.36 -7.89
CA ILE A 80 0.91 2.38 -7.65
C ILE A 80 0.15 1.82 -8.86
N ASP A 81 0.51 2.18 -10.09
CA ASP A 81 -0.08 1.65 -11.32
C ASP A 81 0.06 0.12 -11.42
N TYR A 82 1.27 -0.39 -11.19
CA TYR A 82 1.50 -1.84 -11.16
C TYR A 82 0.64 -2.54 -10.10
N GLY A 83 0.50 -1.93 -8.92
CA GLY A 83 -0.35 -2.44 -7.85
C GLY A 83 -1.82 -2.48 -8.23
N ILE A 84 -2.36 -1.37 -8.77
CA ILE A 84 -3.74 -1.28 -9.23
C ILE A 84 -4.02 -2.38 -10.25
N PHE A 85 -3.18 -2.50 -11.28
CA PHE A 85 -3.32 -3.54 -12.30
C PHE A 85 -3.34 -4.95 -11.70
N ARG A 86 -2.44 -5.24 -10.74
CA ARG A 86 -2.41 -6.55 -10.06
C ARG A 86 -3.71 -6.83 -9.31
N TYR A 87 -4.17 -5.89 -8.48
CA TYR A 87 -5.34 -6.12 -7.63
C TYR A 87 -6.67 -6.08 -8.37
N GLU A 88 -6.76 -5.36 -9.50
CA GLU A 88 -7.88 -5.52 -10.45
C GLU A 88 -7.92 -6.94 -11.04
N GLY A 89 -6.75 -7.54 -11.32
CA GLY A 89 -6.65 -8.92 -11.76
C GLY A 89 -7.06 -9.94 -10.70
N LEU A 90 -6.76 -9.67 -9.42
CA LEU A 90 -7.15 -10.55 -8.30
C LEU A 90 -8.63 -10.41 -7.92
N TYR A 91 -9.20 -9.21 -8.06
CA TYR A 91 -10.58 -8.91 -7.67
C TYR A 91 -11.39 -8.34 -8.83
N PRO A 92 -11.58 -9.12 -9.92
CA PRO A 92 -12.28 -8.65 -11.10
C PRO A 92 -13.73 -8.25 -10.78
N GLY A 93 -14.16 -7.11 -11.32
CA GLY A 93 -15.53 -6.62 -11.17
C GLY A 93 -15.80 -5.84 -9.87
N ILE A 94 -14.80 -5.69 -9.00
CA ILE A 94 -14.89 -4.76 -7.87
C ILE A 94 -14.46 -3.36 -8.33
N GLN A 95 -15.32 -2.38 -8.08
CA GLN A 95 -14.96 -0.98 -8.25
C GLN A 95 -14.17 -0.52 -7.02
N ALA A 96 -12.86 -0.38 -7.17
CA ALA A 96 -11.99 0.12 -6.13
C ALA A 96 -12.20 1.63 -5.90
N LEU A 97 -11.74 2.11 -4.74
CA LEU A 97 -11.77 3.52 -4.39
C LEU A 97 -10.80 4.31 -5.27
N SER A 98 -11.19 5.51 -5.67
CA SER A 98 -10.26 6.45 -6.29
C SER A 98 -9.23 6.96 -5.27
N THR A 99 -8.02 7.26 -5.71
CA THR A 99 -6.93 7.71 -4.82
C THR A 99 -6.06 8.78 -5.46
N VAL A 100 -5.63 9.77 -4.67
CA VAL A 100 -4.59 10.72 -5.08
C VAL A 100 -3.37 10.57 -4.19
N ILE A 101 -2.19 10.62 -4.79
CA ILE A 101 -0.94 10.61 -4.05
C ILE A 101 -0.39 12.04 -4.03
N PHE A 102 -0.22 12.59 -2.84
CA PHE A 102 0.42 13.87 -2.63
C PHE A 102 1.92 13.69 -2.41
N TRP A 103 2.70 14.41 -3.21
CA TRP A 103 4.15 14.43 -3.09
C TRP A 103 4.72 15.74 -3.62
N GLN A 104 5.79 16.23 -3.00
CA GLN A 104 6.60 17.34 -3.46
C GLN A 104 8.01 17.22 -2.88
N ASP A 105 9.02 17.70 -3.60
CA ASP A 105 10.39 17.76 -3.07
C ASP A 105 10.46 18.54 -1.77
N GLY A 106 11.17 17.98 -0.78
CA GLY A 106 11.37 18.60 0.51
C GLY A 106 10.22 18.46 1.50
N THR A 107 9.04 17.99 1.07
CA THR A 107 7.89 17.79 1.96
C THR A 107 8.13 16.64 2.93
N GLU A 108 7.92 16.87 4.22
CA GLU A 108 7.81 15.87 5.27
C GLU A 108 6.43 16.03 5.91
N TRP A 109 5.63 14.96 5.95
CA TRP A 109 4.27 15.04 6.47
C TRP A 109 4.24 14.91 7.99
N ASN A 110 3.22 15.47 8.64
CA ASN A 110 3.00 15.29 10.09
C ASN A 110 2.80 13.82 10.52
N CYS A 111 2.33 12.97 9.61
CA CYS A 111 2.23 11.51 9.77
C CYS A 111 3.50 10.76 9.32
N GLY A 112 4.48 11.44 8.71
CA GLY A 112 5.60 10.86 7.99
C GLY A 112 5.22 10.40 6.59
N ASN A 113 4.69 9.18 6.48
CA ASN A 113 3.98 8.69 5.29
C ASN A 113 2.66 8.12 5.80
N CYS A 114 1.58 8.33 5.05
CA CYS A 114 0.30 7.80 5.47
C CYS A 114 -0.70 7.68 4.33
N PHE A 115 -1.53 6.67 4.45
CA PHE A 115 -2.80 6.53 3.76
C PHE A 115 -3.92 7.19 4.57
N VAL A 116 -4.77 7.98 3.90
CA VAL A 116 -5.97 8.55 4.50
C VAL A 116 -7.21 7.89 3.88
N PRO A 117 -7.99 7.13 4.68
CA PRO A 117 -9.18 6.41 4.22
C PRO A 117 -10.35 7.36 3.92
N PRO A 118 -11.46 6.86 3.32
CA PRO A 118 -12.62 7.68 2.99
C PRO A 118 -13.27 8.40 4.17
N ILE A 119 -13.15 7.85 5.38
CA ILE A 119 -13.63 8.51 6.61
C ILE A 119 -12.88 9.83 6.91
N GLY A 120 -11.72 10.05 6.29
CA GLY A 120 -11.00 11.32 6.32
C GLY A 120 -11.65 12.44 5.48
N GLY A 121 -12.58 12.10 4.58
CA GLY A 121 -13.29 13.06 3.74
C GLY A 121 -12.89 13.06 2.26
N GLY A 122 -11.92 12.23 1.88
CA GLY A 122 -11.38 12.19 0.52
C GLY A 122 -10.54 13.43 0.18
N ALA A 123 -10.05 13.52 -1.04
CA ALA A 123 -9.17 14.58 -1.47
C ALA A 123 -9.65 15.27 -2.75
N ASN A 124 -9.37 16.56 -2.87
CA ASN A 124 -9.76 17.35 -4.04
C ASN A 124 -8.53 17.89 -4.77
N VAL A 125 -8.52 17.80 -6.10
CA VAL A 125 -7.51 18.47 -6.93
C VAL A 125 -8.19 19.45 -7.89
N THR A 126 -7.98 20.74 -7.67
CA THR A 126 -8.57 21.82 -8.46
C THR A 126 -7.63 22.22 -9.60
N TYR A 127 -7.67 21.49 -10.70
CA TYR A 127 -6.73 21.64 -11.83
C TYR A 127 -7.04 22.83 -12.75
N ASP A 128 -8.21 23.45 -12.61
CA ASP A 128 -8.55 24.72 -13.27
C ASP A 128 -9.21 25.65 -12.25
N THR A 129 -8.38 26.44 -11.58
CA THR A 129 -8.82 27.40 -10.55
C THR A 129 -9.68 28.54 -11.11
N GLN A 130 -9.60 28.83 -12.42
CA GLN A 130 -10.40 29.90 -13.04
C GLN A 130 -11.84 29.45 -13.28
N ASN A 131 -12.03 28.18 -13.65
CA ASN A 131 -13.34 27.60 -13.90
C ASN A 131 -13.85 26.71 -12.76
N SER A 132 -13.10 26.63 -11.66
CA SER A 132 -13.39 25.78 -10.51
C SER A 132 -13.60 24.31 -10.89
N LEU A 133 -12.78 23.79 -11.83
CA LEU A 133 -12.81 22.37 -12.15
C LEU A 133 -12.00 21.60 -11.14
N THR A 134 -12.65 20.65 -10.48
CA THR A 134 -12.11 19.87 -9.39
C THR A 134 -12.43 18.40 -9.61
N ASP A 135 -11.41 17.56 -9.49
CA ASP A 135 -11.60 16.12 -9.34
C ASP A 135 -11.62 15.75 -7.87
N HIS A 136 -12.50 14.83 -7.50
CA HIS A 136 -12.58 14.26 -6.16
C HIS A 136 -12.04 12.83 -6.16
N TYR A 137 -11.26 12.50 -5.14
CA TYR A 137 -10.72 11.18 -4.88
C TYR A 137 -11.21 10.68 -3.52
N ASP A 138 -11.65 9.43 -3.46
CA ASP A 138 -12.21 8.82 -2.24
C ASP A 138 -11.16 8.69 -1.11
N THR A 139 -9.88 8.63 -1.48
CA THR A 139 -8.75 8.41 -0.56
C THR A 139 -7.54 9.23 -0.97
N SER A 140 -6.55 9.34 -0.09
CA SER A 140 -5.25 9.89 -0.44
C SER A 140 -4.08 9.15 0.20
N MET A 141 -2.89 9.32 -0.37
CA MET A 141 -1.62 8.89 0.21
C MET A 141 -0.67 10.08 0.27
N CYS A 142 0.08 10.19 1.35
CA CYS A 142 1.07 11.22 1.57
C CYS A 142 2.45 10.56 1.61
N ILE A 143 3.30 10.88 0.63
CA ILE A 143 4.66 10.33 0.53
C ILE A 143 5.67 11.45 0.77
N SER A 144 6.67 11.20 1.61
CA SER A 144 7.72 12.19 1.88
C SER A 144 8.70 12.32 0.70
N GLY A 145 9.05 13.57 0.41
CA GLY A 145 10.11 13.97 -0.52
C GLY A 145 11.30 14.60 0.18
N SER A 146 11.36 14.54 1.52
CA SER A 146 12.42 15.18 2.30
C SER A 146 13.76 14.47 2.16
N GLN A 147 14.86 15.18 2.42
CA GLN A 147 16.20 14.59 2.37
C GLN A 147 16.41 13.51 3.45
N ASP A 148 15.75 13.68 4.60
CA ASP A 148 15.87 12.79 5.75
C ASP A 148 14.93 11.59 5.66
N SER A 149 13.81 11.71 4.95
CA SER A 149 12.87 10.64 4.64
C SER A 149 12.57 10.58 3.12
N PRO A 150 13.53 10.22 2.25
CA PRO A 150 13.32 10.20 0.80
C PRO A 150 12.51 8.95 0.38
N THR A 151 11.29 8.82 0.90
CA THR A 151 10.46 7.62 0.77
C THR A 151 9.84 7.46 -0.60
N MET A 152 9.83 8.51 -1.43
CA MET A 152 9.57 8.39 -2.86
C MET A 152 10.54 7.44 -3.59
N TRP A 153 11.71 7.13 -3.02
CA TRP A 153 12.62 6.10 -3.54
C TRP A 153 12.50 4.75 -2.83
N ALA A 154 11.76 4.69 -1.72
CA ALA A 154 11.55 3.48 -0.94
C ALA A 154 10.29 2.74 -1.44
N LYS A 155 10.47 1.83 -2.41
CA LYS A 155 9.39 0.97 -2.93
C LYS A 155 8.57 0.30 -1.82
N SER A 156 9.20 -0.09 -0.70
CA SER A 156 8.52 -0.73 0.43
C SER A 156 7.54 0.22 1.13
N VAL A 157 7.85 1.52 1.23
CA VAL A 157 6.95 2.52 1.83
C VAL A 157 5.79 2.81 0.87
N ILE A 158 6.08 3.08 -0.40
CA ILE A 158 5.05 3.37 -1.41
C ILE A 158 4.03 2.22 -1.46
N ASN A 159 4.51 0.98 -1.55
CA ASN A 159 3.61 -0.17 -1.64
C ASN A 159 2.97 -0.54 -0.30
N HIS A 160 3.53 -0.13 0.84
CA HIS A 160 2.87 -0.26 2.15
C HIS A 160 1.65 0.66 2.23
N GLU A 161 1.78 1.95 1.89
CA GLU A 161 0.62 2.86 1.85
C GLU A 161 -0.43 2.38 0.84
N PHE A 162 0.02 1.84 -0.29
CA PHE A 162 -0.85 1.16 -1.25
C PHE A 162 -1.59 -0.04 -0.66
N GLY A 163 -0.95 -0.81 0.22
CA GLY A 163 -1.56 -1.92 0.93
C GLY A 163 -2.75 -1.52 1.81
N HIS A 164 -2.70 -0.33 2.43
CA HIS A 164 -3.86 0.24 3.11
C HIS A 164 -4.99 0.60 2.14
N TRP A 165 -4.68 1.16 0.96
CA TRP A 165 -5.69 1.39 -0.08
C TRP A 165 -6.31 0.09 -0.59
N VAL A 166 -5.52 -0.97 -0.74
CA VAL A 166 -6.03 -2.31 -1.08
C VAL A 166 -7.00 -2.79 0.00
N MET A 167 -6.65 -2.62 1.27
CA MET A 167 -7.54 -2.97 2.37
C MET A 167 -8.86 -2.18 2.30
N ALA A 168 -8.78 -0.86 2.14
CA ALA A 168 -9.96 0.01 2.08
C ALA A 168 -10.86 -0.27 0.86
N SER A 169 -10.26 -0.63 -0.28
CA SER A 169 -10.98 -0.86 -1.54
C SER A 169 -11.59 -2.25 -1.65
N TYR A 170 -10.87 -3.27 -1.18
CA TYR A 170 -11.21 -4.67 -1.45
C TYR A 170 -11.55 -5.48 -0.21
N THR A 171 -11.44 -4.95 1.00
CA THR A 171 -11.81 -5.73 2.18
C THR A 171 -12.38 -4.84 3.29
N LYS A 172 -12.38 -5.36 4.52
CA LYS A 172 -12.82 -4.68 5.71
C LYS A 172 -11.60 -4.13 6.45
N SER A 173 -11.55 -2.81 6.60
CA SER A 173 -10.56 -2.15 7.46
C SER A 173 -11.00 -2.22 8.94
N PRO A 174 -10.06 -2.35 9.89
CA PRO A 174 -10.34 -2.22 11.32
C PRO A 174 -10.74 -0.80 11.73
N GLY A 175 -10.46 0.22 10.89
CA GLY A 175 -10.69 1.62 11.24
C GLY A 175 -9.75 2.11 12.35
N GLU A 176 -8.65 1.40 12.59
CA GLU A 176 -7.65 1.76 13.58
C GLU A 176 -6.42 2.35 12.89
N GLY A 177 -5.94 3.47 13.42
CA GLY A 177 -4.69 4.10 13.01
C GLY A 177 -4.02 4.74 14.24
N GLY A 178 -2.91 5.42 14.00
CA GLY A 178 -2.18 6.17 15.01
C GLY A 178 -0.71 5.80 15.09
N VAL A 179 -0.01 6.43 16.03
CA VAL A 179 1.43 6.23 16.21
C VAL A 179 1.71 4.80 16.67
N HIS A 180 2.57 4.11 15.92
CA HIS A 180 3.10 2.79 16.23
C HIS A 180 4.61 2.75 15.90
N TYR A 181 5.29 1.68 16.32
CA TYR A 181 6.73 1.54 16.18
C TYR A 181 7.08 0.13 15.73
N VAL A 182 8.11 0.04 14.87
CA VAL A 182 8.59 -1.22 14.28
C VAL A 182 8.80 -2.32 15.32
N ASN A 183 9.27 -1.99 16.53
CA ASN A 183 9.64 -2.96 17.56
C ASN A 183 8.68 -3.00 18.77
N ALA A 184 7.46 -2.47 18.64
CA ALA A 184 6.48 -2.44 19.73
C ALA A 184 5.19 -3.18 19.32
N PRO A 185 4.57 -3.93 20.25
CA PRO A 185 3.20 -4.41 20.07
C PRO A 185 2.21 -3.26 19.90
N SER A 186 1.12 -3.54 19.21
CA SER A 186 0.01 -2.61 19.00
C SER A 186 -1.33 -3.35 19.14
N ARG A 187 -2.42 -2.59 19.22
CA ARG A 187 -3.79 -3.14 19.26
C ARG A 187 -4.01 -4.12 18.09
N PRO A 188 -4.76 -5.22 18.27
CA PRO A 188 -4.94 -6.25 17.23
C PRO A 188 -5.41 -5.72 15.88
N GLY A 189 -6.35 -4.77 15.87
CA GLY A 189 -6.83 -4.13 14.64
C GLY A 189 -5.72 -3.36 13.92
N LEU A 190 -5.00 -2.49 14.65
CA LEU A 190 -3.85 -1.76 14.10
C LEU A 190 -2.74 -2.71 13.59
N ALA A 191 -2.34 -3.71 14.38
CA ALA A 191 -1.35 -4.69 13.97
C ALA A 191 -1.76 -5.46 12.71
N TYR A 192 -3.06 -5.74 12.57
CA TYR A 192 -3.63 -6.35 11.37
C TYR A 192 -3.56 -5.45 10.15
N SER A 193 -3.93 -4.17 10.27
CA SER A 193 -3.85 -3.23 9.13
C SER A 193 -2.42 -2.94 8.69
N GLU A 194 -1.51 -2.70 9.64
CA GLU A 194 -0.10 -2.42 9.36
C GLU A 194 0.62 -3.67 8.84
N GLY A 195 0.27 -4.84 9.41
CA GLY A 195 0.81 -6.13 8.99
C GLY A 195 0.38 -6.52 7.58
N TRP A 196 -0.90 -6.28 7.25
CA TRP A 196 -1.43 -6.44 5.89
C TRP A 196 -0.75 -5.49 4.92
N ALA A 197 -0.64 -4.20 5.25
CA ALA A 197 -0.03 -3.19 4.39
C ALA A 197 1.42 -3.55 4.03
N THR A 198 2.20 -3.95 5.04
CA THR A 198 3.57 -4.41 4.86
C THR A 198 3.65 -5.68 4.00
N PHE A 199 2.78 -6.66 4.25
CA PHE A 199 2.70 -7.87 3.43
C PHE A 199 2.34 -7.57 1.97
N VAL A 200 1.30 -6.77 1.71
CA VAL A 200 0.91 -6.35 0.35
C VAL A 200 2.07 -5.65 -0.32
N GLY A 201 2.72 -4.72 0.39
CA GLY A 201 3.84 -3.99 -0.13
C GLY A 201 4.94 -4.89 -0.66
N GLN A 202 5.27 -5.94 0.09
CA GLN A 202 6.35 -6.85 -0.26
C GLN A 202 5.99 -7.97 -1.21
N SER A 203 4.78 -8.50 -1.10
CA SER A 203 4.29 -9.47 -2.09
C SER A 203 4.17 -8.82 -3.46
N GLN A 204 3.83 -7.52 -3.54
CA GLN A 204 3.86 -6.72 -4.76
C GLN A 204 5.27 -6.64 -5.36
N ILE A 205 6.26 -6.25 -4.56
CA ILE A 205 7.66 -6.15 -4.98
C ILE A 205 8.21 -7.50 -5.46
N SER A 206 7.79 -8.58 -4.80
CA SER A 206 8.20 -9.96 -5.07
C SER A 206 7.61 -10.55 -6.35
N LYS A 207 6.61 -9.92 -7.00
CA LYS A 207 5.94 -10.40 -8.23
C LYS A 207 5.21 -11.76 -8.14
N SER A 208 5.74 -12.76 -7.43
CA SER A 208 5.18 -14.11 -7.27
C SER A 208 5.66 -14.80 -5.99
N PRO A 209 4.90 -15.77 -5.45
CA PRO A 209 5.29 -16.56 -4.27
C PRO A 209 6.67 -17.22 -4.35
N SER A 210 7.16 -17.51 -5.56
CA SER A 210 8.42 -18.19 -5.84
C SER A 210 9.62 -17.28 -6.13
N ASP A 211 9.39 -15.98 -6.32
CA ASP A 211 10.42 -14.97 -6.63
C ASP A 211 10.46 -13.89 -5.55
N ASN A 212 10.61 -14.30 -4.28
CA ASN A 212 10.26 -13.44 -3.16
C ASN A 212 11.41 -12.55 -2.63
N ASP A 213 11.06 -11.32 -2.28
CA ASP A 213 11.89 -10.27 -1.65
C ASP A 213 11.19 -9.84 -0.35
N SER A 214 11.57 -10.47 0.77
CA SER A 214 10.96 -10.22 2.09
C SER A 214 11.49 -8.97 2.80
N ILE A 215 12.40 -8.22 2.18
CA ILE A 215 13.11 -7.15 2.88
C ILE A 215 12.38 -5.81 2.71
N TYR A 216 11.73 -5.37 3.79
CA TYR A 216 11.29 -3.98 3.96
C TYR A 216 12.48 -3.10 4.22
N PHE A 217 12.65 -2.07 3.40
CA PHE A 217 13.75 -1.13 3.52
C PHE A 217 13.23 0.29 3.38
N THR A 218 13.67 1.17 4.28
CA THR A 218 13.40 2.60 4.18
C THR A 218 14.48 3.43 4.84
N LYS A 219 14.52 4.71 4.47
CA LYS A 219 15.21 5.77 5.21
C LYS A 219 14.16 6.74 5.72
N LYS A 220 14.12 6.96 7.03
CA LYS A 220 13.20 7.89 7.70
C LYS A 220 13.96 8.68 8.76
N ASN A 221 13.75 9.99 8.82
CA ASN A 221 14.40 10.89 9.79
C ASN A 221 15.93 10.71 9.86
N GLY A 222 16.57 10.61 8.70
CA GLY A 222 18.01 10.45 8.57
C GLY A 222 18.54 9.04 8.86
N THR A 223 17.67 8.13 9.33
CA THR A 223 18.05 6.77 9.73
C THR A 223 17.54 5.76 8.71
N THR A 224 18.39 4.82 8.32
CA THR A 224 18.01 3.68 7.50
C THR A 224 17.72 2.48 8.40
N PHE A 225 16.62 1.79 8.12
CA PHE A 225 16.33 0.51 8.75
C PHE A 225 15.77 -0.48 7.73
N TRP A 226 15.83 -1.76 8.09
CA TRP A 226 15.18 -2.81 7.33
C TRP A 226 14.51 -3.82 8.25
N VAL A 227 13.45 -4.47 7.75
CA VAL A 227 12.77 -5.62 8.36
C VAL A 227 12.74 -6.74 7.32
N ASP A 228 13.25 -7.92 7.67
CA ASP A 228 13.03 -9.14 6.91
C ASP A 228 11.80 -9.85 7.47
N ILE A 229 10.66 -9.71 6.79
CA ILE A 229 9.39 -10.29 7.24
C ILE A 229 9.37 -11.82 7.16
N GLY A 230 10.19 -12.40 6.28
CA GLY A 230 10.32 -13.85 6.15
C GLY A 230 11.15 -14.47 7.26
N ALA A 231 12.10 -13.70 7.82
CA ALA A 231 12.95 -14.12 8.93
C ALA A 231 12.48 -13.61 10.31
N ILE A 232 11.53 -12.67 10.36
CA ILE A 232 11.08 -11.98 11.59
C ILE A 232 12.28 -11.32 12.29
N ASN A 233 13.02 -10.53 11.53
CA ASN A 233 14.24 -9.87 12.00
C ASN A 233 14.30 -8.44 11.47
N TYR A 234 14.93 -7.53 12.20
CA TYR A 234 15.10 -6.16 11.73
C TYR A 234 16.47 -5.60 12.14
N SER A 235 16.87 -4.51 11.49
CA SER A 235 18.20 -3.92 11.68
C SER A 235 18.49 -3.42 13.11
N GLY A 236 17.46 -3.27 13.95
CA GLY A 236 17.59 -2.84 15.35
C GLY A 236 17.63 -3.96 16.39
N GLY A 237 17.57 -5.24 15.99
CA GLY A 237 17.68 -6.39 16.89
C GLY A 237 16.45 -7.31 16.89
N ALA A 238 16.03 -7.76 18.07
CA ALA A 238 14.89 -8.66 18.21
C ALA A 238 13.56 -7.90 18.24
N LEU A 239 12.56 -8.41 17.52
CA LEU A 239 11.17 -7.95 17.59
C LEU A 239 10.47 -8.63 18.77
N GLU A 240 9.61 -7.89 19.48
CA GLU A 240 8.76 -8.46 20.52
C GLU A 240 7.70 -9.37 19.89
N GLY A 241 7.78 -10.67 20.20
CA GLY A 241 6.85 -11.68 19.70
C GLY A 241 5.61 -11.84 20.57
N PRO A 242 4.58 -12.54 20.07
CA PRO A 242 3.38 -12.84 20.84
C PRO A 242 3.71 -13.72 22.05
N ASP A 243 2.95 -13.56 23.14
CA ASP A 243 2.94 -14.48 24.27
C ASP A 243 2.13 -15.73 23.88
N PRO A 244 2.74 -16.93 23.81
CA PRO A 244 2.02 -18.16 23.47
C PRO A 244 0.98 -18.58 24.50
N ASN A 245 1.03 -18.03 25.72
CA ASN A 245 0.05 -18.25 26.78
C ASN A 245 -0.86 -17.02 27.00
N GLY A 246 -0.68 -15.98 26.19
CA GLY A 246 -1.49 -14.77 26.20
C GLY A 246 -2.89 -15.03 25.66
N PRO A 247 -3.80 -14.06 25.82
CA PRO A 247 -5.12 -14.15 25.20
C PRO A 247 -4.99 -14.05 23.67
N ILE A 248 -6.01 -14.52 22.96
CA ILE A 248 -6.03 -14.50 21.50
C ILE A 248 -6.01 -13.06 20.96
N ASP A 249 -6.64 -12.12 21.66
CA ASP A 249 -6.75 -10.71 21.33
C ASP A 249 -5.63 -9.84 21.94
N GLN A 250 -4.48 -10.46 22.27
CA GLN A 250 -3.33 -9.73 22.79
C GLN A 250 -2.81 -8.69 21.79
N GLU A 251 -2.21 -7.63 22.32
CA GLU A 251 -1.41 -6.74 21.48
C GLU A 251 -0.27 -7.52 20.83
N ILE A 252 -0.02 -7.26 19.55
CA ILE A 252 0.99 -7.96 18.77
C ILE A 252 1.74 -6.97 17.89
N ASN A 253 3.02 -7.25 17.65
CA ASN A 253 3.81 -6.49 16.71
C ASN A 253 3.35 -6.78 15.26
N GLU A 254 3.08 -5.73 14.49
CA GLU A 254 2.60 -5.82 13.10
C GLU A 254 3.52 -6.64 12.16
N ASN A 255 4.82 -6.70 12.46
CA ASN A 255 5.78 -7.47 11.66
C ASN A 255 5.60 -8.98 11.85
N TYR A 256 5.09 -9.42 13.00
CA TYR A 256 4.67 -10.82 13.19
C TYR A 256 3.41 -11.13 12.37
N VAL A 257 2.45 -10.20 12.31
CA VAL A 257 1.27 -10.34 11.45
C VAL A 257 1.68 -10.40 9.96
N SER A 258 2.57 -9.50 9.54
CA SER A 258 3.17 -9.49 8.19
C SER A 258 3.85 -10.82 7.88
N ALA A 259 4.62 -11.36 8.82
CA ALA A 259 5.32 -12.63 8.67
C ALA A 259 4.37 -13.82 8.54
N MET A 260 3.24 -13.80 9.24
CA MET A 260 2.22 -14.84 9.11
C MET A 260 1.53 -14.78 7.73
N PHE A 261 1.14 -13.59 7.26
CA PHE A 261 0.66 -13.43 5.88
C PHE A 261 1.68 -13.91 4.84
N TRP A 262 2.94 -13.50 5.01
CA TRP A 262 4.04 -13.91 4.16
C TRP A 262 4.21 -15.43 4.14
N SER A 263 4.05 -16.09 5.29
CA SER A 263 4.16 -17.54 5.42
C SER A 263 3.00 -18.29 4.77
N PHE A 264 1.79 -17.72 4.77
CA PHE A 264 0.69 -18.25 3.96
C PHE A 264 0.92 -18.04 2.46
N TRP A 265 1.57 -16.95 2.07
CA TRP A 265 1.70 -16.59 0.66
C TRP A 265 2.88 -17.26 -0.05
N ALA A 266 4.09 -17.20 0.51
CA ALA A 266 5.34 -17.60 -0.16
C ALA A 266 5.40 -19.11 -0.43
N SER A 267 5.79 -19.52 -1.64
CA SER A 267 5.77 -20.95 -2.04
C SER A 267 6.77 -21.81 -1.25
N THR A 268 7.84 -21.18 -0.80
CA THR A 268 8.83 -21.72 0.13
C THR A 268 9.25 -20.60 1.05
N ASN A 269 9.09 -20.79 2.36
CA ASN A 269 9.81 -19.97 3.33
C ASN A 269 10.75 -20.90 4.13
N ALA A 270 11.65 -20.33 4.94
CA ALA A 270 12.61 -21.13 5.71
C ALA A 270 11.96 -22.04 6.79
N LYS A 271 10.66 -21.89 7.06
CA LYS A 271 9.95 -22.39 8.25
C LYS A 271 8.68 -23.21 7.97
N THR A 272 8.01 -23.01 6.84
CA THR A 272 6.82 -23.70 6.34
C THR A 272 7.15 -24.28 4.95
N PRO A 273 7.07 -25.61 4.76
CA PRO A 273 7.54 -26.26 3.54
C PRO A 273 6.79 -25.86 2.27
N GLN A 274 5.53 -25.39 2.38
CA GLN A 274 4.63 -25.05 1.28
C GLN A 274 3.65 -23.96 1.72
N GLY A 275 3.83 -22.72 1.26
CA GLY A 275 2.75 -21.72 1.34
C GLY A 275 1.59 -22.06 0.42
N LEU A 276 0.49 -21.35 0.60
CA LEU A 276 -0.78 -21.49 -0.12
C LEU A 276 -0.77 -20.77 -1.48
N GLY A 277 0.10 -19.78 -1.65
CA GLY A 277 0.14 -18.93 -2.85
C GLY A 277 -0.85 -17.76 -2.80
N GLU A 278 -0.97 -17.07 -3.93
CA GLU A 278 -1.75 -15.83 -4.05
C GLU A 278 -3.25 -16.04 -3.81
N ALA A 279 -3.85 -17.01 -4.49
CA ALA A 279 -5.30 -17.15 -4.55
C ALA A 279 -5.93 -17.38 -3.17
N PRO A 280 -5.47 -18.33 -2.32
CA PRO A 280 -6.07 -18.52 -1.00
C PRO A 280 -5.94 -17.30 -0.09
N VAL A 281 -4.84 -16.56 -0.18
CA VAL A 281 -4.62 -15.34 0.61
C VAL A 281 -5.57 -14.23 0.17
N ALA A 282 -5.70 -14.02 -1.14
CA ALA A 282 -6.59 -13.01 -1.73
C ALA A 282 -8.07 -13.36 -1.54
N ASP A 283 -8.48 -14.61 -1.78
CA ASP A 283 -9.87 -15.05 -1.66
C ASP A 283 -10.39 -14.92 -0.21
N THR A 284 -9.51 -15.14 0.78
CA THR A 284 -9.84 -14.94 2.19
C THR A 284 -10.27 -13.50 2.47
N MET A 285 -9.62 -12.51 1.84
CA MET A 285 -9.93 -11.08 2.00
C MET A 285 -11.34 -10.72 1.52
N ARG A 286 -11.93 -11.57 0.66
CA ARG A 286 -13.27 -11.41 0.09
C ARG A 286 -14.29 -12.39 0.67
N SER A 287 -13.88 -13.21 1.62
CA SER A 287 -14.76 -14.19 2.23
C SER A 287 -15.95 -13.52 2.94
N GLN A 288 -17.09 -14.20 2.95
CA GLN A 288 -18.27 -13.74 3.69
C GLN A 288 -17.98 -13.58 5.20
N ARG A 289 -17.09 -14.41 5.75
CA ARG A 289 -16.70 -14.34 7.17
C ARG A 289 -15.95 -13.05 7.49
N LEU A 290 -14.99 -12.66 6.66
CA LEU A 290 -14.18 -11.46 6.92
C LEU A 290 -14.97 -10.18 6.67
N LEU A 291 -15.78 -10.16 5.60
CA LEU A 291 -16.62 -9.00 5.24
C LEU A 291 -17.87 -8.87 6.12
N GLY A 292 -18.18 -9.90 6.91
CA GLY A 292 -19.33 -9.92 7.83
C GLY A 292 -19.17 -8.98 9.03
N THR A 293 -20.15 -9.03 9.94
CA THR A 293 -20.19 -8.21 11.16
C THR A 293 -19.58 -8.87 12.38
N GLN A 294 -19.20 -10.14 12.29
CA GLN A 294 -18.65 -10.91 13.39
C GLN A 294 -17.18 -10.56 13.59
N ASN A 295 -16.80 -10.26 14.83
CA ASN A 295 -15.40 -10.14 15.26
C ASN A 295 -15.23 -11.08 16.47
N ARG A 296 -14.19 -11.92 16.48
CA ARG A 296 -14.01 -12.96 17.51
C ARG A 296 -12.95 -12.59 18.55
N GLY A 297 -11.76 -12.19 18.10
CA GLY A 297 -10.67 -11.80 18.99
C GLY A 297 -10.94 -10.42 19.56
N TYR A 298 -10.96 -9.42 18.69
CA TYR A 298 -11.06 -8.02 19.08
C TYR A 298 -12.42 -7.39 18.72
N HIS A 299 -12.65 -6.15 19.16
CA HIS A 299 -13.92 -5.45 18.92
C HIS A 299 -14.05 -4.88 17.50
N THR A 300 -12.95 -4.82 16.74
CA THR A 300 -12.87 -4.55 15.31
C THR A 300 -12.30 -5.77 14.59
N VAL A 301 -12.28 -5.77 13.25
CA VAL A 301 -11.69 -6.88 12.48
C VAL A 301 -10.19 -6.97 12.76
N ASP A 302 -9.67 -8.16 13.01
CA ASP A 302 -8.25 -8.39 13.28
C ASP A 302 -7.70 -9.62 12.54
N PHE A 303 -6.48 -10.03 12.88
CA PHE A 303 -5.85 -11.21 12.27
C PHE A 303 -6.57 -12.52 12.63
N ILE A 304 -7.25 -12.62 13.79
CA ILE A 304 -8.03 -13.81 14.14
C ILE A 304 -9.22 -13.94 13.21
N ASP A 305 -9.90 -12.84 12.90
CA ASP A 305 -11.00 -12.86 11.93
C ASP A 305 -10.54 -13.28 10.53
N TYR A 306 -9.30 -12.94 10.15
CA TYR A 306 -8.68 -13.45 8.93
C TYR A 306 -8.44 -14.98 9.00
N LEU A 307 -7.89 -15.50 10.10
CA LEU A 307 -7.69 -16.95 10.28
C LEU A 307 -9.01 -17.72 10.28
N ASP A 308 -10.02 -17.21 10.98
CA ASP A 308 -11.38 -17.75 10.96
C ASP A 308 -11.92 -17.77 9.52
N ALA A 309 -11.73 -16.68 8.76
CA ALA A 309 -12.13 -16.60 7.36
C ALA A 309 -11.41 -17.61 6.47
N MET A 310 -10.08 -17.81 6.64
CA MET A 310 -9.32 -18.82 5.90
C MET A 310 -9.90 -20.21 6.14
N LYS A 311 -10.17 -20.52 7.41
CA LYS A 311 -10.65 -21.82 7.87
C LYS A 311 -12.08 -22.09 7.40
N CYS A 312 -13.00 -21.15 7.65
CA CYS A 312 -14.41 -21.27 7.28
C CYS A 312 -14.62 -21.29 5.76
N GLY A 313 -13.79 -20.57 5.00
CA GLY A 313 -13.84 -20.56 3.54
C GLY A 313 -13.20 -21.80 2.88
N GLY A 314 -12.52 -22.64 3.65
CA GLY A 314 -11.78 -23.78 3.11
C GLY A 314 -10.53 -23.39 2.31
N PHE A 315 -10.02 -22.17 2.50
CA PHE A 315 -8.81 -21.66 1.84
C PHE A 315 -7.53 -22.21 2.48
N ALA A 316 -7.60 -22.59 3.76
CA ALA A 316 -6.54 -23.29 4.47
C ALA A 316 -7.09 -24.42 5.33
N THR A 317 -6.31 -25.50 5.44
CA THR A 317 -6.56 -26.56 6.42
C THR A 317 -6.13 -26.11 7.82
N GLN A 318 -6.65 -26.80 8.83
CA GLN A 318 -6.26 -26.61 10.24
C GLN A 318 -4.73 -26.67 10.41
N ALA A 319 -4.12 -27.73 9.89
CA ALA A 319 -2.69 -27.96 10.00
C ALA A 319 -1.85 -26.87 9.32
N GLN A 320 -2.35 -26.25 8.26
CA GLN A 320 -1.65 -25.14 7.59
C GLN A 320 -1.70 -23.86 8.43
N ILE A 321 -2.83 -23.57 9.07
CA ILE A 321 -2.92 -22.42 9.99
C ILE A 321 -2.05 -22.68 11.23
N ASP A 322 -2.17 -23.86 11.85
CA ASP A 322 -1.35 -24.25 13.01
C ASP A 322 0.15 -24.13 12.70
N ALA A 323 0.60 -24.54 11.52
CA ALA A 323 2.00 -24.44 11.12
C ALA A 323 2.51 -23.00 11.08
N VAL A 324 1.66 -22.03 10.73
CA VAL A 324 2.03 -20.60 10.69
C VAL A 324 1.94 -19.97 12.09
N THR A 325 0.85 -20.22 12.82
CA THR A 325 0.62 -19.57 14.12
C THR A 325 1.54 -20.12 15.20
N SER A 326 1.77 -21.44 15.22
CA SER A 326 2.65 -22.07 16.22
C SER A 326 4.13 -21.76 16.02
N ASP A 327 4.60 -21.56 14.77
CA ASP A 327 5.99 -21.17 14.47
C ASP A 327 6.37 -19.85 15.13
N VAL A 328 5.40 -18.94 15.23
CA VAL A 328 5.61 -17.61 15.81
C VAL A 328 5.10 -17.48 17.23
N GLY A 329 4.48 -18.53 17.79
CA GLY A 329 3.90 -18.51 19.14
C GLY A 329 2.58 -17.74 19.26
N PHE A 330 1.85 -17.54 18.17
CA PHE A 330 0.55 -16.87 18.20
C PHE A 330 -0.53 -17.83 18.73
N PRO A 331 -1.29 -17.47 19.79
CA PRO A 331 -2.17 -18.42 20.48
C PRO A 331 -3.54 -18.57 19.78
N TRP A 332 -3.55 -18.94 18.50
CA TRP A 332 -4.79 -19.31 17.83
C TRP A 332 -5.34 -20.64 18.39
N ASP A 333 -6.63 -20.67 18.71
CA ASP A 333 -7.25 -21.68 19.57
C ASP A 333 -8.12 -22.71 18.83
N ASN A 334 -8.16 -22.65 17.50
CA ASN A 334 -8.89 -23.59 16.64
C ASN A 334 -10.41 -23.63 16.87
N ASN A 335 -10.96 -22.53 17.39
CA ASN A 335 -12.39 -22.34 17.60
C ASN A 335 -12.93 -21.25 16.66
N GLU A 336 -12.77 -21.46 15.36
CA GLU A 336 -13.24 -20.51 14.36
C GLU A 336 -14.74 -20.23 14.50
N LEU A 337 -15.12 -18.97 14.31
CA LEU A 337 -16.52 -18.57 14.23
C LEU A 337 -16.94 -18.54 12.75
N CYS A 338 -17.72 -19.51 12.26
CA CYS A 338 -18.20 -19.52 10.87
C CYS A 338 -19.61 -18.94 10.70
N PRO A 339 -19.96 -18.38 9.51
CA PRO A 339 -21.28 -17.82 9.22
C PRO A 339 -22.47 -18.77 9.37
#